data_AF-A0A963HJ13-F1
#
_entry.id   AF-A0A963HJ13-F1
#
_cell.length_a   1.000
_cell.length_b   1.000
_cell.length_c   1.000
_cell.angle_alpha   90.00
_cell.angle_beta   90.00
_cell.angle_gamma   90.00
#
_symmetry.space_group_name_H-M   'P 1'
#
loop_
_entity.id
_entity.type
_entity.pdbx_description
1 polymer ?
#
loop_
_entity_poly.entity_id
_entity_poly.type
_entity_poly.pdbx_seq_one_letter_code
_entity_poly.pdbx_strand_id
1 'polypeptide(L)'
;MTAAPTLGVIANPISARDIRRVVANAGNLQITDRVNIVLRVLQAARAAGVVRALLMPDRAGIRALLERHLKRGDSSLPELHWLDMLPSSTVDDTFVATRLLQRAGAAAIVVLGGDGTHRAVVRELVASDESRPPIVGLSTGTNNAFP
;
A
#
# COMPACT_ATOMS: atom_id res chain seq x y z
N MET A 1 -10.76 -8.44 -25.53
CA MET A 1 -10.09 -9.00 -24.33
C MET A 1 -9.85 -7.84 -23.37
N THR A 2 -10.57 -7.79 -22.24
CA THR A 2 -10.26 -6.82 -21.18
C THR A 2 -8.91 -7.19 -20.58
N ALA A 3 -7.97 -6.25 -20.50
CA ALA A 3 -6.70 -6.46 -19.81
C ALA A 3 -6.99 -6.94 -18.37
N ALA A 4 -6.23 -7.92 -17.89
CA ALA A 4 -6.43 -8.43 -16.54
C ALA A 4 -6.20 -7.31 -15.51
N PRO A 5 -7.06 -7.18 -14.49
CA PRO A 5 -7.03 -6.04 -13.57
C PRO A 5 -5.71 -6.01 -12.79
N THR A 6 -5.12 -4.82 -12.68
CA THR A 6 -3.92 -4.58 -11.86
C THR A 6 -4.33 -3.98 -10.52
N LEU A 7 -3.86 -4.56 -9.42
CA LEU A 7 -4.06 -4.02 -8.07
C LEU A 7 -2.93 -3.05 -7.71
N GLY A 8 -3.26 -1.84 -7.27
CA GLY A 8 -2.30 -0.94 -6.63
C GLY A 8 -2.23 -1.16 -5.12
N VAL A 9 -1.03 -1.14 -4.53
CA VAL A 9 -0.85 -1.22 -3.07
C VAL A 9 0.07 -0.11 -2.59
N ILE A 10 -0.46 0.75 -1.71
CA ILE A 10 0.29 1.79 -1.02
C ILE A 10 0.39 1.38 0.44
N ALA A 11 1.55 0.90 0.88
CA ALA A 11 1.81 0.58 2.28
C ALA A 11 2.81 1.58 2.87
N ASN A 12 2.31 2.61 3.56
CA ASN A 12 3.17 3.65 4.13
C ASN A 12 3.74 3.19 5.49
N PRO A 13 5.05 2.90 5.59
CA PRO A 13 5.65 2.37 6.81
C PRO A 13 5.83 3.41 7.92
N ILE A 14 5.76 4.71 7.58
CA ILE A 14 5.96 5.82 8.53
C ILE A 14 4.67 6.15 9.29
N SER A 15 3.52 5.68 8.80
CA SER A 15 2.24 5.86 9.48
C SER A 15 2.28 5.33 10.92
N ALA A 16 1.56 5.98 11.83
CA ALA A 16 1.44 5.62 13.25
C ALA A 16 2.69 5.82 14.14
N ARG A 17 3.71 6.57 13.69
CA ARG A 17 4.90 6.94 14.49
C ARG A 17 4.71 8.16 15.41
N ASP A 18 3.50 8.38 15.94
CA ASP A 18 3.21 9.54 16.81
C ASP A 18 3.96 9.45 18.15
N ILE A 19 4.74 10.49 18.49
CA ILE A 19 5.51 10.58 19.73
C ILE A 19 4.63 10.51 20.98
N ARG A 20 3.36 10.92 20.90
CA ARG A 20 2.40 10.85 22.02
C ARG A 20 2.15 9.42 22.50
N ARG A 21 2.51 8.40 21.71
CA ARG A 21 2.39 6.98 22.09
C ARG A 21 3.54 6.45 22.93
N VAL A 22 4.73 7.06 22.81
CA VAL A 22 5.86 6.77 23.71
C VAL A 22 5.49 7.14 25.15
N VAL A 23 4.73 8.22 25.31
CA VAL A 23 4.23 8.69 26.61
C VAL A 23 3.04 7.85 27.10
N ALA A 24 2.24 7.25 26.20
CA ALA A 24 1.01 6.52 26.53
C ALA A 24 1.16 4.98 26.58
N ASN A 25 2.36 4.42 26.39
CA ASN A 25 2.66 2.98 26.41
C ASN A 25 1.79 2.14 25.44
N ALA A 26 1.40 2.71 24.29
CA ALA A 26 0.50 2.06 23.32
C ALA A 26 1.28 1.43 22.14
N GLY A 27 1.21 0.10 21.97
CA GLY A 27 2.05 -0.66 21.03
C GLY A 27 1.87 -0.34 19.54
N ASN A 28 2.97 -0.04 18.83
CA ASN A 28 2.97 0.24 17.39
C ASN A 28 2.92 -1.05 16.56
N LEU A 29 2.13 -1.05 15.48
CA LEU A 29 2.17 -2.12 14.46
C LEU A 29 3.60 -2.26 13.92
N GLN A 30 4.15 -3.47 14.03
CA GLN A 30 5.49 -3.75 13.54
C GLN A 30 5.50 -3.84 12.01
N ILE A 31 6.68 -3.70 11.40
CA ILE A 31 6.82 -3.89 9.95
C ILE A 31 6.34 -5.28 9.52
N THR A 32 6.61 -6.31 10.34
CA THR A 32 6.16 -7.69 10.08
C THR A 32 4.63 -7.80 10.03
N ASP A 33 3.91 -7.09 10.91
CA ASP A 33 2.44 -7.09 10.90
C ASP A 33 1.90 -6.48 9.60
N ARG A 34 2.51 -5.37 9.16
CA ARG A 34 2.16 -4.71 7.89
C ARG A 34 2.43 -5.63 6.70
N VAL A 35 3.56 -6.32 6.69
CA VAL A 35 3.90 -7.32 5.65
C VAL A 35 2.85 -8.43 5.62
N ASN A 36 2.43 -8.95 6.78
CA ASN A 36 1.40 -9.99 6.85
C ASN A 36 0.05 -9.51 6.32
N ILE A 37 -0.34 -8.25 6.60
CA ILE A 37 -1.56 -7.65 6.03
C ILE A 37 -1.42 -7.56 4.51
N VAL A 38 -0.30 -7.05 3.98
CA VAL A 38 -0.06 -6.97 2.53
C VAL A 38 -0.14 -8.35 1.88
N LEU A 39 0.51 -9.37 2.45
CA LEU A 39 0.45 -10.75 1.93
C LEU A 39 -0.98 -11.28 1.88
N ARG A 40 -1.78 -11.09 2.94
CA ARG A 40 -3.19 -11.53 2.97
C ARG A 40 -4.04 -10.82 1.92
N VAL A 41 -3.83 -9.51 1.74
CA VAL A 41 -4.51 -8.74 0.68
C VAL A 41 -4.15 -9.29 -0.69
N LEU A 42 -2.86 -9.53 -0.95
CA LEU A 42 -2.39 -10.06 -2.23
C LEU A 42 -2.94 -11.46 -2.51
N GLN A 43 -2.98 -12.34 -1.50
CA GLN A 43 -3.57 -13.67 -1.61
C GLN A 43 -5.07 -13.61 -1.90
N ALA A 44 -5.82 -12.75 -1.19
CA ALA A 44 -7.24 -12.55 -1.45
C ALA A 44 -7.48 -12.00 -2.86
N ALA A 45 -6.66 -11.03 -3.29
CA ALA A 45 -6.73 -10.48 -4.64
C ALA A 45 -6.45 -11.55 -5.71
N ARG A 46 -5.44 -12.40 -5.49
CA ARG A 46 -5.13 -13.52 -6.38
C ARG A 46 -6.29 -14.50 -6.48
N ALA A 47 -6.89 -14.87 -5.35
CA ALA A 47 -8.08 -15.72 -5.32
C ALA A 47 -9.28 -15.09 -6.05
N ALA A 48 -9.35 -13.76 -6.09
CA ALA A 48 -10.34 -12.99 -6.85
C ALA A 48 -9.99 -12.76 -8.33
N GLY A 49 -8.89 -13.35 -8.84
CA GLY A 49 -8.49 -13.28 -10.25
C GLY A 49 -7.53 -12.14 -10.62
N VAL A 50 -7.01 -11.40 -9.65
CA VAL A 50 -5.92 -10.44 -9.90
C VAL A 50 -4.65 -11.21 -10.27
N VAL A 51 -4.07 -10.86 -11.42
CA VAL A 51 -2.84 -11.51 -11.90
C VAL A 51 -1.60 -10.67 -11.65
N ARG A 52 -1.75 -9.37 -11.45
CA ARG A 52 -0.65 -8.41 -11.31
C ARG A 52 -0.93 -7.40 -10.19
N ALA A 53 0.08 -7.10 -9.39
CA ALA A 53 0.04 -6.04 -8.39
C ALA A 53 1.24 -5.09 -8.53
N LEU A 54 0.99 -3.79 -8.37
CA LEU A 54 2.00 -2.73 -8.33
C LEU A 54 2.07 -2.17 -6.91
N LEU A 55 3.25 -2.20 -6.31
CA LEU A 55 3.46 -1.87 -4.91
C LEU A 55 4.36 -0.64 -4.77
N MET A 56 4.00 0.24 -3.83
CA MET A 56 4.89 1.33 -3.40
C MET A 56 6.12 0.76 -2.69
N PRO A 57 7.35 1.07 -3.14
CA PRO A 57 8.57 0.67 -2.44
C PRO A 57 8.77 1.48 -1.16
N ASP A 58 9.58 0.96 -0.23
CA ASP A 58 9.90 1.64 1.02
C ASP A 58 11.35 1.38 1.49
N ARG A 59 11.80 2.17 2.48
CA ARG A 59 13.11 2.02 3.15
C ARG A 59 13.03 1.41 4.55
N ALA A 60 11.83 1.15 5.07
CA ALA A 60 11.61 0.65 6.42
C ALA A 60 11.59 -0.89 6.52
N GLY A 61 11.52 -1.58 5.39
CA GLY A 61 11.71 -3.03 5.29
C GLY A 61 10.51 -3.82 4.79
N ILE A 62 9.39 -3.17 4.41
CA ILE A 62 8.23 -3.90 3.84
C ILE A 62 8.65 -4.59 2.54
N ARG A 63 9.29 -3.86 1.63
CA ARG A 63 9.85 -4.37 0.37
C ARG A 63 10.83 -5.52 0.60
N ALA A 64 11.81 -5.31 1.48
CA ALA A 64 12.85 -6.31 1.73
C ALA A 64 12.26 -7.64 2.26
N LEU A 65 11.27 -7.56 3.15
CA LEU A 65 10.61 -8.75 3.70
C LEU A 65 9.70 -9.43 2.67
N LEU A 66 8.98 -8.67 1.84
CA LEU A 66 8.19 -9.22 0.74
C LEU A 66 9.06 -9.92 -0.31
N GLU A 67 10.19 -9.31 -0.71
CA GLU A 67 11.14 -9.94 -1.63
C GLU A 67 11.73 -11.24 -1.04
N ARG A 68 12.01 -11.27 0.27
CA ARG A 68 12.44 -12.49 0.96
C ARG A 68 11.35 -13.57 0.94
N HIS A 69 10.08 -13.20 1.04
CA HIS A 69 8.96 -14.12 0.92
C HIS A 69 8.86 -14.68 -0.50
N LEU A 70 8.91 -13.81 -1.53
CA LEU A 70 8.86 -14.20 -2.94
C LEU A 70 9.97 -15.17 -3.34
N LYS A 71 11.19 -14.99 -2.83
CA LYS A 71 12.33 -15.90 -3.09
C LYS A 71 12.07 -17.36 -2.70
N ARG A 72 11.10 -17.62 -1.81
CA ARG A 72 10.73 -18.98 -1.41
C ARG A 72 9.75 -19.65 -2.38
N GLY A 73 9.24 -18.91 -3.36
CA GLY A 73 8.19 -19.36 -4.29
C GLY A 73 6.83 -19.37 -3.62
N ASP A 74 5.90 -18.54 -4.10
CA ASP A 74 4.52 -18.52 -3.59
C ASP A 74 3.55 -18.30 -4.74
N SER A 75 2.94 -19.39 -5.23
CA SER A 75 1.95 -19.37 -6.31
C SER A 75 0.59 -18.80 -5.88
N SER A 76 0.39 -18.53 -4.58
CA SER A 76 -0.82 -17.90 -4.05
C SER A 76 -0.83 -16.38 -4.23
N LEU A 77 0.24 -15.78 -4.77
CA LEU A 77 0.36 -14.35 -4.99
C LEU A 77 0.18 -13.98 -6.48
N PRO A 78 -0.27 -12.75 -6.78
CA PRO A 78 -0.16 -12.20 -8.13
C PRO A 78 1.31 -11.89 -8.46
N GLU A 79 1.60 -11.60 -9.73
CA GLU A 79 2.90 -11.08 -10.13
C GLU A 79 3.12 -9.71 -9.49
N LEU A 80 4.14 -9.59 -8.64
CA LEU A 80 4.43 -8.37 -7.90
C LEU A 80 5.47 -7.54 -8.64
N HIS A 81 5.18 -6.26 -8.87
CA HIS A 81 6.17 -5.29 -9.32
C HIS A 81 6.19 -4.08 -8.39
N TRP A 82 7.37 -3.47 -8.30
CA TRP A 82 7.55 -2.22 -7.58
C TRP A 82 7.28 -1.05 -8.52
N LEU A 83 6.65 0.00 -7.99
CA LEU A 83 6.58 1.29 -8.68
C LEU A 83 7.99 1.83 -8.90
N ASP A 84 8.22 2.41 -10.08
CA ASP A 84 9.48 3.05 -10.43
C ASP A 84 9.60 4.42 -9.74
N MET A 85 9.98 4.37 -8.46
CA MET A 85 10.18 5.54 -7.62
C MET A 85 11.21 5.25 -6.54
N LEU A 86 11.98 6.27 -6.17
CA LEU A 86 12.88 6.21 -5.03
C LEU A 86 12.16 6.71 -3.77
N PRO A 87 12.00 5.90 -2.71
CA PRO A 87 11.31 6.35 -1.50
C PRO A 87 12.10 7.45 -0.79
N SER A 88 11.41 8.52 -0.41
CA SER A 88 11.91 9.63 0.39
C SER A 88 11.65 9.45 1.90
N SER A 89 10.81 8.48 2.28
CA SER A 89 10.29 8.28 3.64
C SER A 89 9.44 9.45 4.14
N THR A 90 8.76 10.16 3.24
CA THR A 90 7.85 11.27 3.54
C THR A 90 6.46 11.01 2.98
N VAL A 91 5.53 11.95 3.19
CA VAL A 91 4.20 11.89 2.57
C VAL A 91 4.27 11.94 1.03
N ASP A 92 5.33 12.50 0.47
CA ASP A 92 5.52 12.58 -0.98
C ASP A 92 5.56 11.21 -1.64
N ASP A 93 6.00 10.18 -0.92
CA ASP A 93 5.98 8.80 -1.42
C ASP A 93 4.54 8.35 -1.70
N THR A 94 3.59 8.71 -0.83
CA THR A 94 2.17 8.40 -1.04
C THR A 94 1.61 9.18 -2.23
N PHE A 95 2.02 10.45 -2.40
CA PHE A 95 1.57 11.26 -3.53
C PHE A 95 2.07 10.70 -4.87
N VAL A 96 3.38 10.44 -4.97
CA VAL A 96 4.02 9.88 -6.17
C VAL A 96 3.44 8.49 -6.49
N ALA A 97 3.31 7.63 -5.48
CA ALA A 97 2.75 6.29 -5.68
C ALA A 97 1.32 6.34 -6.22
N THR A 98 0.47 7.23 -5.68
CA THR A 98 -0.91 7.39 -6.14
C THR A 98 -0.97 7.78 -7.62
N ARG A 99 -0.17 8.78 -8.03
CA ARG A 99 -0.10 9.21 -9.43
C ARG A 99 0.41 8.11 -10.36
N LEU A 100 1.44 7.36 -9.93
CA LEU A 100 1.97 6.25 -10.72
C LEU A 100 0.93 5.12 -10.88
N LEU A 101 0.14 4.82 -9.85
CA LEU A 101 -0.92 3.82 -9.91
C LEU A 101 -2.10 4.25 -10.80
N GLN A 102 -2.49 5.52 -10.78
CA GLN A 102 -3.50 6.07 -11.71
C GLN A 102 -3.03 5.91 -13.16
N ARG A 103 -1.81 6.37 -13.47
CA ARG A 103 -1.21 6.28 -14.81
C ARG A 103 -1.04 4.84 -15.29
N ALA A 104 -0.73 3.93 -14.37
CA ALA A 104 -0.63 2.50 -14.66
C ALA A 104 -2.01 1.83 -14.86
N GLY A 105 -3.12 2.55 -14.69
CA GLY A 105 -4.47 2.03 -14.86
C GLY A 105 -4.84 1.00 -13.79
N ALA A 106 -4.39 1.19 -12.55
CA ALA A 106 -4.79 0.32 -11.44
C ALA A 106 -6.33 0.26 -11.35
N ALA A 107 -6.88 -0.96 -11.25
CA ALA A 107 -8.32 -1.16 -11.16
C ALA A 107 -8.88 -0.85 -9.76
N ALA A 108 -8.02 -0.94 -8.75
CA ALA A 108 -8.29 -0.54 -7.37
C ALA A 108 -6.96 -0.23 -6.67
N ILE A 109 -7.00 0.58 -5.61
CA ILE A 109 -5.83 0.88 -4.77
C ILE A 109 -6.12 0.48 -3.32
N VAL A 110 -5.33 -0.46 -2.79
CA VAL A 110 -5.34 -0.78 -1.36
C VAL A 110 -4.34 0.12 -0.65
N VAL A 111 -4.78 0.76 0.43
CA VAL A 111 -3.98 1.72 1.19
C VAL A 111 -3.80 1.22 2.62
N LEU A 112 -2.59 0.84 2.99
CA LEU A 112 -2.22 0.57 4.38
C LEU A 112 -1.57 1.81 4.97
N GLY A 113 -2.30 2.50 5.87
CA GLY A 113 -1.78 3.70 6.51
C GLY A 113 -2.68 4.27 7.60
N GLY A 114 -2.38 5.49 8.02
CA GLY A 114 -3.26 6.29 8.89
C GLY A 114 -4.10 7.28 8.08
N ASP A 115 -4.93 8.09 8.76
CA ASP A 115 -5.76 9.12 8.11
C ASP A 115 -4.96 10.06 7.21
N GLY A 116 -3.72 10.41 7.61
CA GLY A 116 -2.82 11.21 6.78
C GLY A 116 -2.48 10.54 5.44
N THR A 117 -2.26 9.22 5.44
CA THR A 117 -2.00 8.43 4.23
C THR A 117 -3.25 8.37 3.36
N HIS A 118 -4.41 8.03 3.94
CA HIS A 118 -5.67 7.95 3.20
C HIS A 118 -6.04 9.29 2.56
N ARG A 119 -5.93 10.39 3.33
CA ARG A 119 -6.16 11.74 2.82
C ARG A 119 -5.19 12.11 1.72
N ALA A 120 -3.92 11.70 1.82
CA ALA A 120 -2.94 11.94 0.77
C ALA A 120 -3.31 11.23 -0.54
N VAL A 121 -3.75 9.96 -0.48
CA VAL A 121 -4.25 9.22 -1.65
C VAL A 121 -5.49 9.91 -2.24
N VAL A 122 -6.51 10.17 -1.42
CA VAL A 122 -7.75 10.82 -1.89
C VAL A 122 -7.48 12.17 -2.53
N ARG A 123 -6.59 12.99 -1.94
CA ARG A 123 -6.21 14.29 -2.50
C ARG A 123 -5.68 14.15 -3.93
N GLU A 124 -4.73 13.23 -4.17
CA GLU A 124 -4.17 13.05 -5.51
C GLU A 124 -5.19 12.51 -6.50
N LEU A 125 -6.04 11.56 -6.06
CA LEU A 125 -7.11 11.03 -6.91
C LEU A 125 -8.11 12.13 -7.32
N VAL A 126 -8.46 13.03 -6.40
CA VAL A 126 -9.42 14.13 -6.66
C VAL A 126 -8.79 15.27 -7.45
N ALA A 127 -7.49 15.52 -7.30
CA ALA A 127 -6.78 16.58 -8.02
C ALA A 127 -6.45 16.24 -9.49
N SER A 128 -6.66 14.99 -9.89
CA SER A 128 -6.36 14.48 -11.22
C SER A 128 -7.62 14.39 -12.09
N ASP A 129 -7.50 14.77 -13.37
CA ASP A 129 -8.52 14.52 -14.39
C ASP A 129 -8.48 13.08 -14.94
N GLU A 130 -7.52 12.25 -14.49
CA GLU A 130 -7.42 10.84 -14.85
C GLU A 130 -8.46 9.96 -14.12
N SER A 131 -8.40 8.65 -14.35
CA SER A 131 -9.28 7.69 -13.68
C SER A 131 -9.11 7.74 -12.16
N ARG A 132 -10.23 7.61 -11.44
CA ARG A 132 -10.29 7.55 -9.98
C ARG A 132 -10.61 6.12 -9.54
N PRO A 133 -9.61 5.23 -9.44
CA PRO A 133 -9.86 3.87 -9.00
C PRO A 133 -10.45 3.85 -7.58
N PRO A 134 -11.34 2.90 -7.29
CA PRO A 134 -11.82 2.70 -5.93
C PRO A 134 -10.65 2.43 -4.98
N ILE A 135 -10.77 2.97 -3.76
CA ILE A 135 -9.78 2.76 -2.70
C ILE A 135 -10.32 1.78 -1.66
N VAL A 136 -9.45 0.90 -1.19
CA VAL A 136 -9.69 0.06 -0.01
C VAL A 136 -8.74 0.55 1.07
N GLY A 137 -9.28 1.30 2.02
CA GLY A 137 -8.53 1.73 3.20
C GLY A 137 -8.33 0.56 4.16
N LEU A 138 -7.11 0.40 4.64
CA LEU A 138 -6.75 -0.50 5.72
C LEU A 138 -6.00 0.30 6.78
N SER A 139 -6.74 0.62 7.83
CA SER A 139 -6.27 1.33 9.00
C SER A 139 -5.11 0.61 9.70
N THR A 140 -3.93 1.22 9.65
CA THR A 140 -2.73 0.81 10.41
C THR A 140 -2.19 1.94 11.30
N GLY A 141 -2.97 3.00 11.44
CA GLY A 141 -2.76 4.12 12.35
C GLY A 141 -3.44 3.90 13.69
N THR A 142 -3.21 4.83 14.62
CA THR A 142 -3.97 4.89 15.89
C THR A 142 -5.01 5.98 15.81
N ASN A 143 -6.24 5.65 16.19
CA ASN A 143 -7.37 6.59 16.21
C ASN A 143 -7.72 7.13 14.80
N ASN A 144 -7.88 6.21 13.84
CA ASN A 144 -8.23 6.55 12.46
C ASN A 144 -9.75 6.64 12.30
N ALA A 145 -10.20 7.61 11.50
CA ALA A 145 -11.58 7.66 11.00
C ALA A 145 -11.80 6.74 9.79
N PHE A 146 -10.71 6.34 9.11
CA PHE A 146 -10.75 5.34 8.04
C PHE A 146 -10.72 3.91 8.63
N PRO A 147 -11.56 2.98 8.11
CA PRO A 147 -11.64 1.60 8.60
C PRO A 147 -10.38 0.76 8.31
#